data_AF-X1RMA2-F1
#
_entry.id   AF-X1RMA2-F1
#
_cell.length_a   1.000
_cell.length_b   1.000
_cell.length_c   1.000
_cell.angle_alpha   90.00
_cell.angle_beta   90.00
_cell.angle_gamma   90.00
#
_symmetry.space_group_name_H-M   'P 1'
#
loop_
_entity.id
_entity.type
_entity.pdbx_description
1 polymer ?
#
loop_
_entity_poly.entity_id
_entity_poly.type
_entity_poly.pdbx_seq_one_letter_code
_entity_poly.pdbx_strand_id
1 'polypeptide(L)'
;MNVKADEVNKIGMCVDFRKLSKISKNVVSYLDHKNLNDVPLFKKNNPTAESIAKFIYEKIQQQLKGALSLYSVKVWETDKYAVTYSENKVNGEE
;
A
#
# COMPACT_ATOMS: atom_id res chain seq x y z
N MET A 1 0.62 -0.33 7.33
CA MET A 1 -0.03 -1.20 6.32
C MET A 1 -0.28 -2.56 6.95
N ASN A 2 -1.31 -3.26 6.48
CA ASN A 2 -1.67 -4.60 6.93
C ASN A 2 -1.55 -5.56 5.74
N VAL A 3 -1.03 -6.77 5.96
CA VAL A 3 -0.87 -7.80 4.92
C VAL A 3 -1.64 -9.06 5.31
N LYS A 4 -2.11 -9.80 4.31
CA LYS A 4 -2.76 -11.10 4.45
C LYS A 4 -1.88 -12.16 3.79
N ALA A 5 -1.71 -13.30 4.44
CA ALA A 5 -1.04 -14.47 3.89
C ALA A 5 -1.93 -15.69 4.07
N ASP A 6 -1.97 -16.56 3.07
CA ASP A 6 -2.77 -17.79 3.13
C ASP A 6 -2.06 -18.88 3.95
N GLU A 7 -0.73 -18.83 4.02
CA GLU A 7 0.10 -19.77 4.77
C GLU A 7 1.29 -19.07 5.44
N VAL A 8 1.86 -19.71 6.47
CA VAL A 8 3.12 -19.33 7.09
C VAL A 8 4.26 -20.19 6.55
N ASN A 9 5.47 -19.63 6.45
CA ASN A 9 6.63 -20.41 6.03
C ASN A 9 7.11 -21.38 7.12
N LYS A 10 8.16 -22.17 6.82
CA LYS A 10 8.73 -23.20 7.73
C LYS A 10 9.23 -22.66 9.08
N ILE A 11 9.46 -21.35 9.20
CA ILE A 11 9.89 -20.70 10.45
C ILE A 11 8.73 -19.95 11.16
N GLY A 12 7.48 -20.19 10.73
CA GLY A 12 6.28 -19.62 11.36
C GLY A 12 6.02 -18.15 11.00
N MET A 13 6.62 -17.63 9.93
CA MET A 13 6.44 -16.24 9.50
C MET A 13 5.64 -16.14 8.21
N CYS A 14 4.67 -15.23 8.15
CA CYS A 14 3.98 -14.88 6.91
C CYS A 14 4.91 -14.12 5.95
N VAL A 15 5.72 -13.19 6.47
CA VAL A 15 6.64 -12.37 5.68
C VAL A 15 7.71 -11.72 6.57
N ASP A 16 8.90 -11.50 6.03
CA ASP A 16 9.96 -10.73 6.67
C ASP A 16 9.61 -9.23 6.74
N PHE A 17 9.58 -8.66 7.95
CA PHE A 17 9.32 -7.23 8.17
C PHE A 17 10.35 -6.32 7.50
N ARG A 18 11.60 -6.75 7.32
CA ARG A 18 12.62 -5.99 6.57
C ARG A 18 12.24 -5.87 5.10
N LYS A 19 11.71 -6.94 4.51
CA LYS A 19 11.21 -6.94 3.13
C LYS A 19 10.02 -5.99 3.00
N LEU A 20 9.06 -6.08 3.91
CA LEU A 20 7.91 -5.18 3.94
C LEU A 20 8.33 -3.71 4.09
N SER A 21 9.25 -3.41 5.01
CA SER A 21 9.76 -2.06 5.23
C SER A 21 10.49 -1.51 4.00
N LYS A 22 11.25 -2.34 3.29
CA LYS A 22 11.93 -1.94 2.05
C LYS A 22 10.93 -1.62 0.95
N ILE A 23 9.91 -2.47 0.75
CA ILE A 23 8.87 -2.24 -0.25
C ILE A 23 8.11 -0.94 0.05
N SER A 24 7.68 -0.74 1.30
CA SER A 24 6.95 0.47 1.66
C SER A 24 7.80 1.73 1.48
N LYS A 25 9.06 1.72 1.93
CA LYS A 25 9.99 2.85 1.73
C LYS A 25 10.20 3.19 0.27
N ASN A 26 10.41 2.19 -0.58
CA ASN A 26 10.57 2.39 -2.03
C ASN A 26 9.33 3.04 -2.67
N VAL A 27 8.12 2.68 -2.21
CA VAL A 27 6.88 3.28 -2.72
C VAL A 27 6.71 4.71 -2.21
N VAL A 28 6.96 4.94 -0.92
CA VAL A 28 6.81 6.27 -0.30
C VAL A 28 7.87 7.25 -0.82
N SER A 29 9.09 6.79 -1.15
CA SER A 29 10.14 7.66 -1.70
C SER A 29 9.78 8.29 -3.05
N TYR A 30 8.77 7.77 -3.77
CA TYR A 30 8.28 8.44 -4.97
C TYR A 30 7.56 9.76 -4.65
N LEU A 31 7.02 9.87 -3.44
CA LEU A 31 6.22 11.00 -2.93
C LEU A 31 7.00 11.89 -1.95
N ASP A 32 7.98 11.31 -1.27
CA ASP A 32 8.78 11.99 -0.26
C ASP A 32 9.54 13.20 -0.84
N HIS A 33 9.53 14.31 -0.10
CA HIS A 33 10.12 15.59 -0.50
C HIS A 33 9.73 16.12 -1.91
N LYS A 34 8.55 15.75 -2.42
CA LYS A 34 8.03 16.29 -3.67
C LYS A 34 6.75 17.09 -3.45
N ASN A 35 6.54 18.09 -4.29
CA ASN A 35 5.22 18.69 -4.42
C ASN A 35 4.29 17.67 -5.09
N LEU A 36 3.30 17.19 -4.35
CA LEU A 36 2.36 16.18 -4.83
C LEU A 36 1.61 16.65 -6.09
N ASN A 37 1.38 17.95 -6.23
CA ASN A 37 0.76 18.54 -7.42
C ASN A 37 1.59 18.37 -8.70
N ASP A 38 2.92 18.21 -8.56
CA ASP A 38 3.81 18.02 -9.69
C ASP A 38 3.94 16.55 -10.10
N VAL A 39 3.47 15.62 -9.25
CA VAL A 39 3.44 14.20 -9.55
C VAL A 39 2.36 13.96 -10.63
N PRO A 40 2.71 13.42 -11.81
CA PRO A 40 1.76 13.25 -12.93
C PRO A 40 0.48 12.48 -12.55
N LEU A 41 0.59 11.56 -11.59
CA LEU A 41 -0.52 10.77 -11.07
C LEU A 41 -1.57 11.60 -10.32
N PHE A 42 -1.17 12.73 -9.72
CA PHE A 42 -2.05 13.63 -8.98
C PHE A 42 -2.34 14.94 -9.74
N LYS A 43 -1.89 15.08 -10.99
CA LYS A 43 -2.26 16.22 -11.84
C LYS A 43 -3.71 16.14 -12.32
N LYS A 44 -4.24 14.93 -12.46
CA LYS A 44 -5.62 14.69 -12.91
C LYS A 44 -6.60 14.49 -11.74
N ASN A 45 -6.07 14.07 -10.59
CA ASN A 45 -6.83 13.78 -9.37
C ASN A 45 -6.18 14.53 -8.20
N ASN A 46 -6.97 15.27 -7.41
CA ASN A 46 -6.45 15.99 -6.25
C ASN A 46 -5.60 15.08 -5.33
N PRO A 47 -4.46 15.56 -4.80
CA PRO A 47 -3.57 14.78 -3.93
C PRO A 47 -4.15 14.62 -2.51
N THR A 48 -5.36 14.10 -2.39
CA THR A 48 -6.01 13.83 -1.10
C THR A 48 -5.45 12.56 -0.45
N ALA A 49 -5.66 12.41 0.87
CA ALA A 49 -5.23 11.22 1.60
C ALA A 49 -5.81 9.90 1.03
N GLU A 50 -7.03 9.92 0.47
CA GLU A 50 -7.64 8.79 -0.23
C GLU A 50 -6.86 8.40 -1.49
N SER A 51 -6.54 9.38 -2.34
CA SER A 51 -5.80 9.16 -3.58
C SER A 51 -4.39 8.62 -3.30
N ILE A 52 -3.74 9.14 -2.27
CA ILE A 52 -2.42 8.68 -1.81
C ILE A 52 -2.53 7.25 -1.27
N ALA A 53 -3.52 6.95 -0.42
CA ALA A 53 -3.70 5.62 0.16
C ALA A 53 -3.94 4.56 -0.93
N LYS A 54 -4.78 4.88 -1.92
CA LYS A 54 -5.02 4.01 -3.09
C LYS A 54 -3.76 3.79 -3.91
N PHE A 55 -3.02 4.86 -4.23
CA PHE A 55 -1.77 4.75 -4.99
C PHE A 55 -0.72 3.87 -4.28
N ILE A 56 -0.52 4.10 -2.98
CA ILE A 56 0.42 3.31 -2.19
C ILE A 56 -0.03 1.85 -2.17
N TYR A 57 -1.33 1.58 -2.00
CA TYR A 57 -1.88 0.23 -2.03
C TYR A 57 -1.56 -0.48 -3.36
N GLU A 58 -1.91 0.14 -4.50
CA GLU A 58 -1.68 -0.44 -5.82
C GLU A 58 -0.19 -0.72 -6.07
N LYS A 59 0.69 0.21 -5.72
CA LYS A 59 2.14 0.07 -5.91
C LYS A 59 2.78 -0.99 -5.02
N ILE A 60 2.35 -1.09 -3.76
CA ILE A 60 2.82 -2.15 -2.86
C ILE A 60 2.29 -3.50 -3.33
N GLN A 61 1.00 -3.60 -3.66
CA GLN A 61 0.36 -4.84 -4.12
C GLN A 61 1.07 -5.42 -5.36
N GLN A 62 1.54 -4.58 -6.30
CA GLN A 62 2.32 -5.01 -7.47
C GLN A 62 3.69 -5.61 -7.12
N GLN A 63 4.26 -5.26 -5.96
CA GLN A 63 5.55 -5.78 -5.48
C GLN A 63 5.39 -7.01 -4.59
N LEU A 64 4.21 -7.23 -4.02
CA LEU A 64 3.89 -8.48 -3.34
C LEU A 64 3.68 -9.59 -4.39
N LYS A 65 4.22 -10.78 -4.11
CA LYS A 65 4.17 -11.95 -4.99
C LYS A 65 3.83 -13.19 -4.17
N GLY A 66 3.24 -14.19 -4.82
CA GLY A 66 2.91 -15.49 -4.22
C GLY A 66 1.71 -15.39 -3.27
N ALA A 67 1.73 -16.15 -2.19
CA ALA A 67 0.65 -16.25 -1.19
C ALA A 67 0.51 -15.03 -0.28
N LEU A 68 1.12 -13.89 -0.61
CA LEU A 68 1.08 -12.67 0.18
C LEU A 68 0.33 -11.57 -0.59
N SER A 69 -0.70 -11.02 0.05
CA SER A 69 -1.48 -9.91 -0.47
C SER A 69 -1.54 -8.76 0.53
N LEU A 70 -1.72 -7.54 0.04
CA LEU A 70 -1.92 -6.37 0.86
C LEU A 70 -3.38 -6.34 1.30
N TYR A 71 -3.63 -6.26 2.60
CA TYR A 71 -4.98 -6.17 3.14
C TYR A 71 -5.46 -4.72 3.16
N SER A 72 -4.63 -3.81 3.66
CA SER A 72 -4.96 -2.39 3.69
C SER A 72 -3.75 -1.48 3.88
N VAL A 73 -3.89 -0.25 3.39
CA VAL A 73 -2.96 0.85 3.62
C VAL A 73 -3.68 1.94 4.39
N LYS A 74 -3.06 2.42 5.47
CA LYS A 74 -3.52 3.58 6.23
C LYS A 74 -2.54 4.73 6.03
N VAL A 75 -3.06 5.88 5.62
CA VAL A 75 -2.32 7.14 5.46
C VAL A 75 -2.86 8.13 6.48
N TRP A 76 -1.96 8.75 7.24
CA TRP A 76 -2.28 9.81 8.19
C TRP A 76 -1.94 11.15 7.54
N GLU A 77 -2.91 12.05 7.45
CA GLU A 77 -2.69 13.42 7.00
C GLU A 77 -2.24 14.30 8.18
N THR A 78 -2.81 14.03 9.36
CA THR A 78 -2.43 14.60 10.65
C THR A 78 -2.53 13.51 11.70
N ASP A 79 -2.15 13.81 12.94
CA ASP A 79 -2.29 12.87 14.07
C ASP A 79 -3.75 12.45 14.37
N LYS A 80 -4.73 13.21 13.85
CA LYS A 80 -6.17 12.98 14.09
C LYS A 80 -6.90 12.41 12.89
N TYR A 81 -6.44 12.72 11.68
CA TYR A 81 -7.13 12.39 10.45
C TYR A 81 -6.32 11.39 9.63
N ALA A 82 -6.94 10.24 9.37
CA ALA A 82 -6.35 9.18 8.58
C ALA A 82 -7.39 8.52 7.68
N VAL A 83 -6.93 8.10 6.50
CA VAL A 83 -7.69 7.32 5.56
C VAL A 83 -7.11 5.91 5.51
N THR A 84 -7.99 4.90 5.54
CA THR A 84 -7.61 3.52 5.28
C THR A 84 -8.23 3.07 3.96
N TYR A 85 -7.38 2.66 3.02
CA TYR A 85 -7.80 2.03 1.77
C TYR A 85 -7.60 0.52 1.84
N SER A 86 -8.61 -0.22 1.42
CA SER A 86 -8.63 -1.67 1.27
C SER A 86 -9.50 -2.03 0.08
N GLU A 87 -9.07 -3.00 -0.72
CA GLU A 87 -9.87 -3.49 -1.85
C GLU A 87 -10.52 -4.82 -1.47
N ASN A 88 -11.85 -4.90 -1.53
CA ASN A 88 -12.53 -6.18 -1.54
C ASN A 88 -12.36 -6.76 -2.93
N LYS A 89 -11.38 -7.65 -3.10
CA LYS A 89 -11.40 -8.57 -4.23
C LYS A 89 -12.57 -9.51 -4.02
N VAL A 90 -13.72 -9.15 -4.57
CA VAL A 90 -14.77 -10.14 -4.83
C VAL A 90 -14.12 -11.12 -5.80
N ASN A 91 -13.88 -12.35 -5.33
CA ASN A 91 -13.44 -13.42 -6.20
C ASN A 91 -14.57 -13.63 -7.23
N GLY A 92 -14.41 -13.02 -8.41
CA GLY A 92 -15.21 -13.36 -9.57
C GLY A 92 -14.81 -14.77 -9.97
N GLU A 93 -15.64 -15.74 -9.59
CA GLU A 93 -15.80 -16.95 -10.38
C GLU A 93 -16.40 -16.52 -11.72
N GLU A 94 -15.59 -16.58 -12.78
CA GLU A 94 -16.00 -16.89 -14.15
C GLU A 94 -14.99 -17.88 -14.74
#